data_AF-A0A0N1N2P7-F1
#
_entry.id   AF-A0A0N1N2P7-F1
#
_cell.length_a   1.000
_cell.length_b   1.000
_cell.length_c   1.000
_cell.angle_alpha   90.00
_cell.angle_beta   90.00
_cell.angle_gamma   90.00
#
_symmetry.space_group_name_H-M   'P 1'
#
loop_
_entity.id
_entity.type
_entity.pdbx_description
1 polymer ?
#
loop_
_entity_poly.entity_id
_entity_poly.type
_entity_poly.pdbx_seq_one_letter_code
_entity_poly.pdbx_strand_id
1 'polypeptide(L)'
;MTAPTIPIVQQIEEVRFAVVRQRSLMTGAKIRELRPPAIAEHGLARLETAVRSLETLGKNAAEIRAFLKLPAELRQAALEWAQAQLAAASGEPAP
;
A
#
# COMPACT_ATOMS: atom_id res chain seq x y z
N MET A 1 24.20 0.13 -8.61
CA MET A 1 23.51 -0.90 -9.40
C MET A 1 22.02 -0.71 -9.21
N THR A 2 21.29 -0.30 -10.24
CA THR A 2 19.83 -0.19 -10.19
C THR A 2 19.27 -1.59 -10.41
N ALA A 3 18.70 -2.20 -9.37
CA ALA A 3 17.99 -3.46 -9.52
C ALA A 3 16.89 -3.31 -10.60
N PRO A 4 16.61 -4.37 -11.38
CA PRO A 4 15.54 -4.32 -12.37
C PRO A 4 14.22 -3.94 -11.69
N THR A 5 13.55 -2.93 -12.25
CA THR A 5 12.27 -2.44 -11.70
C THR A 5 11.17 -3.44 -12.05
N ILE A 6 10.69 -4.18 -11.04
CA ILE A 6 9.55 -5.09 -11.21
C ILE A 6 8.28 -4.24 -11.42
N PRO A 7 7.49 -4.46 -12.47
CA PRO A 7 6.21 -3.78 -12.66
C PRO A 7 5.28 -3.95 -11.46
N ILE A 8 4.57 -2.87 -11.08
CA ILE A 8 3.68 -2.88 -9.90
C ILE A 8 2.59 -3.95 -9.98
N VAL A 9 2.11 -4.27 -11.19
CA VAL A 9 1.12 -5.33 -11.42
C VAL A 9 1.67 -6.68 -11.00
N GLN A 10 2.91 -6.99 -11.36
CA GLN A 10 3.58 -8.23 -10.96
C GLN A 10 3.84 -8.27 -9.45
N GLN A 11 4.16 -7.13 -8.83
CA GLN A 11 4.28 -7.04 -7.37
C GLN A 11 2.93 -7.33 -6.68
N ILE A 12 1.81 -6.82 -7.19
CA ILE A 12 0.47 -7.10 -6.67
C ILE A 12 0.17 -8.61 -6.75
N GLU A 13 0.46 -9.23 -7.89
CA GLU A 13 0.24 -10.67 -8.11
C GLU A 13 1.02 -11.52 -7.10
N GLU A 14 2.30 -11.22 -6.90
CA GLU A 14 3.15 -11.94 -5.95
C GLU A 14 2.66 -11.79 -4.50
N VAL A 15 2.27 -10.58 -4.09
CA VAL A 15 1.76 -10.36 -2.73
C VAL A 15 0.40 -11.03 -2.53
N ARG A 16 -0.47 -11.02 -3.55
CA ARG A 16 -1.74 -11.78 -3.51
C ARG A 16 -1.50 -13.28 -3.39
N PHE A 17 -0.51 -13.82 -4.11
CA PHE A 17 -0.12 -15.22 -3.97
C PHE A 17 0.39 -15.53 -2.56
N ALA A 18 1.20 -14.63 -1.97
CA ALA A 18 1.64 -14.77 -0.59
C ALA A 18 0.47 -14.76 0.41
N VAL A 19 -0.58 -13.95 0.20
CA VAL A 19 -1.82 -13.97 0.99
C VAL A 19 -2.50 -15.34 0.90
N VAL A 20 -2.69 -15.85 -0.31
CA VAL A 20 -3.33 -17.17 -0.53
C VAL A 20 -2.54 -18.26 0.17
N ARG A 21 -1.22 -18.26 0.00
CA ARG A 21 -0.32 -19.22 0.67
C ARG A 21 -0.43 -19.13 2.18
N GLN A 22 -0.41 -17.93 2.77
CA GLN A 22 -0.52 -17.76 4.23
C GLN A 22 -1.87 -18.26 4.74
N ARG A 23 -2.98 -17.97 4.03
CA ARG A 23 -4.31 -18.51 4.37
C ARG A 23 -4.32 -20.04 4.33
N SER A 24 -3.75 -20.65 3.28
CA SER A 24 -3.67 -22.11 3.17
C SER A 24 -2.85 -22.76 4.28
N LEU A 25 -1.77 -22.11 4.72
CA LEU A 25 -0.97 -22.58 5.87
C LEU A 25 -1.79 -22.56 7.16
N MET A 26 -2.57 -21.50 7.38
CA MET A 26 -3.43 -21.36 8.55
C MET A 26 -4.62 -22.33 8.57
N THR A 27 -5.19 -22.69 7.41
CA THR A 27 -6.42 -23.50 7.32
C THR A 27 -6.22 -25.02 7.22
N GLY A 28 -4.99 -25.54 7.09
CA GLY A 28 -4.78 -27.00 7.12
C GLY A 28 -3.68 -27.59 6.23
N ALA A 29 -2.69 -26.83 5.78
CA ALA A 29 -1.52 -27.46 5.19
C ALA A 29 -0.74 -28.22 6.27
N LYS A 30 -0.38 -29.49 6.00
CA LYS A 30 0.39 -30.43 6.85
C LYS A 30 1.76 -29.94 7.35
N ILE A 31 2.11 -28.69 7.11
CA ILE A 31 3.33 -28.08 7.61
C ILE A 31 3.03 -27.68 9.05
N ARG A 32 3.68 -28.36 9.99
CA ARG A 32 3.70 -28.01 11.40
C ARG A 32 4.22 -26.57 11.51
N GLU A 33 3.33 -25.58 11.40
CA GLU A 33 3.71 -24.18 11.49
C GLU A 33 4.28 -23.97 12.89
N LEU A 34 5.58 -23.72 12.98
CA LEU A 34 6.28 -23.44 14.24
C LEU A 34 5.88 -22.06 14.82
N ARG A 35 5.11 -21.27 14.08
CA ARG A 35 4.70 -19.92 14.48
C ARG A 35 3.41 -19.95 15.32
N PRO A 36 3.35 -19.20 16.42
CA PRO A 36 2.11 -18.97 17.16
C PRO A 36 1.00 -18.39 16.25
N PRO A 37 -0.28 -18.77 16.46
CA PRO A 37 -1.41 -18.32 15.63
C PRO A 37 -1.51 -16.80 15.47
N ALA A 38 -1.29 -16.05 16.56
CA ALA A 38 -1.31 -14.58 16.53
C ALA A 38 -0.28 -13.99 15.54
N ILE A 39 0.89 -14.61 15.41
CA ILE A 39 1.93 -14.16 14.47
C ILE A 39 1.49 -14.44 13.03
N ALA A 40 0.83 -15.58 12.79
CA ALA A 40 0.29 -15.92 11.47
C ALA A 40 -0.82 -14.95 11.04
N GLU A 41 -1.76 -14.63 11.95
CA GLU A 41 -2.83 -13.65 11.73
C GLU A 41 -2.31 -12.25 11.46
N HIS A 42 -1.35 -11.77 12.27
CA HIS A 42 -0.70 -10.49 12.02
C HIS A 42 0.07 -10.47 10.70
N GLY A 43 0.72 -11.58 10.35
CA GLY A 43 1.39 -11.74 9.06
C GLY A 43 0.41 -11.62 7.89
N LEU A 44 -0.73 -12.30 7.98
CA LEU A 44 -1.80 -12.22 6.99
C LEU A 44 -2.34 -10.79 6.85
N ALA A 45 -2.67 -10.12 7.96
CA ALA A 45 -3.19 -8.76 7.95
C ALA A 45 -2.22 -7.76 7.29
N ARG A 46 -0.91 -7.93 7.52
CA ARG A 46 0.14 -7.12 6.87
C ARG A 46 0.20 -7.36 5.37
N LEU A 47 0.14 -8.62 4.93
CA LEU A 47 0.13 -8.96 3.51
C LEU A 47 -1.11 -8.39 2.80
N GLU A 48 -2.29 -8.53 3.40
CA GLU A 48 -3.53 -7.96 2.86
C GLU A 48 -3.47 -6.43 2.78
N THR A 49 -2.88 -5.77 3.79
CA THR A 49 -2.65 -4.33 3.77
C THR A 49 -1.68 -3.94 2.67
N ALA A 50 -0.60 -4.71 2.48
CA ALA A 50 0.35 -4.48 1.39
C ALA A 50 -0.30 -4.59 0.01
N VAL A 51 -1.20 -5.58 -0.21
CA VAL A 51 -1.99 -5.66 -1.45
C VAL A 51 -2.80 -4.39 -1.68
N ARG A 52 -3.55 -3.93 -0.67
CA ARG A 52 -4.37 -2.69 -0.79
C ARG A 52 -3.53 -1.46 -1.08
N SER A 53 -2.37 -1.34 -0.44
CA SER A 53 -1.43 -0.24 -0.68
C SER A 53 -0.90 -0.27 -2.11
N LEU A 54 -0.47 -1.43 -2.60
CA LEU A 54 0.02 -1.59 -3.97
C LEU A 54 -1.07 -1.36 -5.01
N GLU A 55 -2.30 -1.79 -4.75
CA GLU A 55 -3.45 -1.51 -5.63
C GLU A 55 -3.75 -0.02 -5.71
N THR A 56 -3.73 0.68 -4.57
CA THR A 56 -3.89 2.14 -4.52
C THR A 56 -2.78 2.84 -5.32
N LEU A 57 -1.54 2.42 -5.13
CA LEU A 57 -0.40 2.95 -5.89
C LEU A 57 -0.52 2.65 -7.38
N GLY A 58 -0.98 1.44 -7.75
CA GLY A 58 -1.20 1.04 -9.13
C GLY A 58 -2.27 1.88 -9.82
N LYS A 59 -3.41 2.08 -9.16
CA LYS A 59 -4.52 2.92 -9.65
C LYS A 59 -4.09 4.36 -9.87
N ASN A 60 -3.33 4.92 -8.92
CA ASN A 60 -2.94 6.33 -8.93
C ASN A 60 -1.57 6.57 -9.60
N ALA A 61 -0.93 5.55 -10.19
CA ALA A 61 0.45 5.64 -10.67
C ALA A 61 0.65 6.76 -11.71
N ALA A 62 -0.32 6.95 -12.61
CA ALA A 62 -0.26 7.99 -13.63
C ALA A 62 -0.34 9.39 -13.00
N GLU A 63 -1.28 9.59 -12.07
CA GLU A 63 -1.49 10.85 -11.36
C GLU A 63 -0.30 11.20 -10.48
N ILE A 64 0.24 10.24 -9.72
CA ILE A 64 1.45 10.43 -8.89
C ILE A 64 2.62 10.84 -9.78
N ARG A 65 2.83 10.17 -10.92
CA ARG A 65 3.90 10.54 -11.86
C ARG A 65 3.68 11.93 -12.47
N ALA A 66 2.44 12.30 -12.79
CA ALA A 66 2.11 13.62 -13.29
C ALA A 66 2.38 14.70 -12.23
N PHE A 67 1.97 14.46 -10.99
CA PHE A 67 2.23 15.34 -9.85
C PHE A 67 3.73 15.54 -9.61
N LEU A 68 4.52 14.46 -9.63
CA LEU A 68 5.98 14.53 -9.44
C LEU A 68 6.71 15.31 -10.54
N LYS A 69 6.13 15.45 -11.74
CA LYS A 69 6.69 16.27 -12.83
C LYS A 69 6.48 17.77 -12.63
N LEU A 70 5.57 18.18 -11.74
CA LEU A 70 5.36 19.60 -11.45
C LEU A 70 6.60 20.19 -10.75
N PRO A 71 6.91 21.47 -10.96
CA PRO A 71 7.86 22.23 -10.14
C PRO A 71 7.58 22.10 -8.64
N ALA A 72 8.62 22.15 -7.81
CA ALA A 72 8.50 21.99 -6.37
C ALA A 72 7.49 22.97 -5.73
N GLU A 73 7.51 24.22 -6.17
CA GLU A 73 6.59 25.28 -5.73
C GLU A 73 5.12 24.93 -6.00
N LEU A 74 4.82 24.40 -7.19
CA LEU A 74 3.46 24.00 -7.55
C LEU A 74 3.00 22.76 -6.81
N ARG A 75 3.90 21.81 -6.50
CA ARG A 75 3.57 20.67 -5.64
C ARG A 75 3.25 21.13 -4.23
N GLN A 76 4.03 22.05 -3.67
CA GLN A 76 3.83 22.57 -2.33
C GLN A 76 2.48 23.29 -2.21
N ALA A 77 2.18 24.20 -3.15
CA ALA A 77 0.89 24.91 -3.17
C ALA A 77 -0.31 23.95 -3.27
N ALA A 78 -0.20 22.90 -4.09
CA ALA A 78 -1.24 21.87 -4.20
C ALA A 78 -1.43 21.06 -2.90
N LEU A 79 -0.34 20.76 -2.19
CA LEU A 79 -0.41 20.05 -0.90
C LEU A 79 -1.04 20.91 0.20
N GLU A 80 -0.67 22.19 0.28
CA GLU A 80 -1.24 23.14 1.24
C GLU A 80 -2.74 23.35 1.00
N TRP A 81 -3.14 23.52 -0.26
CA TRP A 81 -4.56 23.60 -0.63
C TRP A 81 -5.32 22.33 -0.24
N ALA A 82 -4.77 21.14 -0.52
CA ALA A 82 -5.40 19.88 -0.16
C ALA A 82 -5.55 19.71 1.37
N GLN A 83 -4.55 20.13 2.14
CA GLN A 83 -4.62 20.13 3.61
C GLN A 83 -5.71 21.08 4.13
N ALA A 84 -5.81 22.29 3.58
CA ALA A 84 -6.86 23.23 3.95
C ALA A 84 -8.27 22.68 3.66
N GLN A 85 -8.45 22.03 2.51
CA GLN A 85 -9.73 21.39 2.15
C GLN A 85 -10.09 20.23 3.10
N LEU A 86 -9.11 19.43 3.50
CA LEU A 86 -9.31 18.34 4.46
C LEU A 86 -9.66 18.87 5.85
N ALA A 87 -8.97 19.92 6.32
CA ALA A 87 -9.28 20.55 7.61
C ALA A 87 -10.70 21.15 7.60
N ALA A 88 -11.05 21.87 6.52
CA ALA A 88 -12.39 22.43 6.33
C ALA A 88 -13.49 21.35 6.29
N ALA A 89 -13.22 20.20 5.65
CA ALA A 89 -14.14 19.07 5.61
C ALA A 89 -14.25 18.31 6.95
N SER A 90 -13.25 18.43 7.82
CA SER A 90 -13.19 17.76 9.12
C SER A 90 -13.82 18.58 10.25
N GLY A 91 -14.16 19.86 10.01
CA GLY A 91 -14.75 20.76 11.00
C GLY A 91 -13.76 21.32 12.02
N GLU A 92 -12.46 21.08 11.88
CA GLU A 92 -11.42 21.68 12.72
C GLU A 92 -10.91 22.98 12.07
N PRO A 93 -10.92 24.12 12.80
CA PRO A 93 -10.33 25.35 12.29
C PRO A 93 -8.80 25.18 12.21
N ALA A 94 -8.23 25.64 11.10
CA ALA A 94 -6.78 25.69 10.89
C ALA A 94 -6.10 26.49 12.03
N PRO A 95 -4.90 26.09 12.49
CA PRO A 95 -4.15 26.80 13.52
C PRO A 95 -3.72 28.21 13.08
#